data_AF-A0A962FT88-F1
#
_entry.id   AF-A0A962FT88-F1
#
_cell.length_a   1.000
_cell.length_b   1.000
_cell.length_c   1.000
_cell.angle_alpha   90.00
_cell.angle_beta   90.00
_cell.angle_gamma   90.00
#
_symmetry.space_group_name_H-M   'P 1'
#
loop_
_entity.id
_entity.type
_entity.pdbx_description
1 polymer ?
#
loop_
_entity_poly.entity_id
_entity_poly.type
_entity_poly.pdbx_seq_one_letter_code
_entity_poly.pdbx_strand_id
1 'polypeptide(L)'
;MNRLGVGYELNPSESHPWLVSDYAQGISCNAEVRAGMDDHEGVVAAIEMIYDDPPEGKPPMDHVFSLHARYVNNGKWDIVAAHVRGKSVDDNLVGWKEKSCDFFFAVVQELKQDKIPDIDDLLENILFKKVRGSDQYGGGGGKSPKIKTEQLLNPKGRGF
;
A
#
# COMPACT_ATOMS: atom_id res chain seq x y z
N MET A 1 -0.38 4.17 -16.41
CA MET A 1 1.06 4.41 -16.23
C MET A 1 1.38 5.45 -15.15
N ASN A 2 0.83 6.68 -15.19
CA ASN A 2 1.16 7.72 -14.20
C ASN A 2 1.06 7.30 -12.72
N ARG A 3 0.04 6.50 -12.35
CA ARG A 3 -0.10 5.97 -10.97
C ARG A 3 0.99 4.97 -10.55
N LEU A 4 1.72 4.41 -11.51
CA LEU A 4 2.89 3.57 -11.27
C LEU A 4 4.20 4.37 -11.40
N GLY A 5 4.12 5.70 -11.50
CA GLY A 5 5.30 6.56 -11.56
C GLY A 5 6.02 6.63 -12.91
N VAL A 6 5.52 5.91 -13.92
CA VAL A 6 5.95 6.01 -15.33
C VAL A 6 5.20 7.17 -15.97
N GLY A 7 5.95 8.20 -16.42
CA GLY A 7 5.39 9.43 -16.99
C GLY A 7 5.00 9.36 -18.46
N TYR A 8 5.01 8.17 -19.06
CA TYR A 8 4.67 7.90 -20.44
C TYR A 8 4.02 6.51 -20.57
N GLU A 9 3.42 6.23 -21.73
CA GLU A 9 2.90 4.89 -22.03
C GLU A 9 4.02 3.97 -22.49
N LEU A 10 4.11 2.77 -21.90
CA LEU A 10 5.06 1.75 -22.33
C LEU A 10 4.53 1.04 -23.58
N ASN A 11 5.39 0.89 -24.58
CA ASN A 11 5.11 0.03 -25.73
C ASN A 11 5.22 -1.45 -25.31
N PRO A 12 4.68 -2.39 -26.12
CA PRO A 12 4.83 -3.81 -25.85
C PRO A 12 6.30 -4.21 -25.66
N SER A 13 6.56 -5.05 -24.65
CA SER A 13 7.91 -5.51 -24.26
C SER A 13 8.84 -4.43 -23.68
N GLU A 14 8.37 -3.19 -23.49
CA GLU A 14 9.16 -2.18 -22.80
C GLU A 14 9.10 -2.37 -21.29
N SER A 15 10.19 -1.95 -20.64
CA SER A 15 10.24 -1.84 -19.20
C SER A 15 10.79 -0.50 -18.73
N HIS A 16 10.45 -0.16 -17.50
CA HIS A 16 10.92 1.04 -16.83
C HIS A 16 11.39 0.68 -15.42
N PRO A 17 12.71 0.46 -15.23
CA PRO A 17 13.29 0.17 -13.94
C PRO A 17 13.73 1.44 -13.18
N TRP A 18 13.65 1.37 -11.86
CA TRP A 18 14.32 2.25 -10.91
C TRP A 18 15.17 1.38 -10.00
N LEU A 19 16.45 1.71 -9.89
CA LEU A 19 17.42 0.95 -9.10
C LEU A 19 18.22 1.90 -8.22
N VAL A 20 18.29 1.59 -6.93
CA VAL A 20 19.20 2.23 -5.98
C VAL A 20 19.98 1.15 -5.26
N SER A 21 21.29 1.37 -5.08
CA SER A 21 22.19 0.50 -4.35
C SER A 21 22.87 1.27 -3.22
N ASP A 22 22.73 0.79 -1.99
CA ASP A 22 23.53 1.21 -0.84
C ASP A 22 24.63 0.18 -0.60
N TYR A 23 25.83 0.48 -1.12
CA TYR A 23 27.00 -0.39 -0.98
C TYR A 23 27.56 -0.44 0.44
N ALA A 24 27.24 0.54 1.30
CA ALA A 24 27.69 0.51 2.69
C ALA A 24 26.87 -0.49 3.51
N GLN A 25 25.60 -0.66 3.17
CA GLN A 25 24.71 -1.64 3.78
C GLN A 25 24.67 -2.97 3.02
N GLY A 26 25.16 -3.02 1.78
CA GLY A 26 25.09 -4.21 0.92
C GLY A 26 23.66 -4.52 0.49
N ILE A 27 22.85 -3.48 0.23
CA ILE A 27 21.43 -3.61 -0.12
C ILE A 27 21.16 -2.86 -1.43
N SER A 28 20.40 -3.48 -2.33
CA SER A 28 19.85 -2.81 -3.51
C SER A 28 18.33 -2.98 -3.56
N CYS A 29 17.63 -1.96 -4.05
CA CYS A 29 16.20 -2.02 -4.31
C CYS A 29 15.94 -1.74 -5.79
N ASN A 30 15.25 -2.65 -6.45
CA ASN A 30 14.76 -2.52 -7.81
C ASN A 30 13.23 -2.39 -7.78
N ALA A 31 12.67 -1.34 -8.38
CA ALA A 31 11.26 -1.28 -8.73
C ALA A 31 11.14 -1.20 -10.25
N GLU A 32 10.30 -2.02 -10.87
CA GLU A 32 10.19 -2.06 -12.33
C GLU A 32 8.74 -2.15 -12.76
N VAL A 33 8.37 -1.44 -13.82
CA VAL A 33 7.12 -1.67 -14.57
C VAL A 33 7.47 -2.28 -15.92
N ARG A 34 6.85 -3.41 -16.26
CA ARG A 34 7.01 -4.13 -17.53
C ARG A 34 5.68 -4.23 -18.26
N ALA A 35 5.67 -3.88 -19.54
CA ALA A 35 4.57 -4.18 -20.44
C ALA A 35 4.80 -5.54 -21.09
N GLY A 36 3.75 -6.37 -21.12
CA GLY A 36 3.73 -7.61 -21.87
C GLY A 36 3.79 -7.38 -23.38
N MET A 37 3.90 -8.46 -24.14
CA MET A 37 3.94 -8.41 -25.60
C MET A 37 2.57 -8.13 -26.23
N ASP A 38 1.48 -8.40 -25.51
CA ASP A 38 0.12 -8.13 -25.95
C ASP A 38 -0.79 -7.64 -24.81
N ASP A 39 -2.02 -7.27 -25.17
CA ASP A 39 -3.03 -6.76 -24.24
C ASP A 39 -3.49 -7.82 -23.20
N HIS A 40 -3.23 -9.11 -23.45
CA HIS A 40 -3.59 -10.23 -22.57
C HIS A 40 -2.53 -10.48 -21.48
N GLU A 41 -1.25 -10.27 -21.82
CA GLU A 41 -0.13 -10.32 -20.87
C GLU A 41 -0.18 -9.12 -19.90
N GLY A 42 -0.59 -7.96 -20.40
CA GLY A 42 -0.88 -6.78 -19.60
C GLY A 42 0.37 -6.08 -19.07
N VAL A 43 0.30 -5.53 -17.85
CA VAL A 43 1.38 -4.76 -17.23
C VAL A 43 1.69 -5.34 -15.86
N VAL A 44 2.96 -5.52 -15.56
CA VAL A 44 3.44 -6.01 -14.26
C VAL A 44 4.33 -4.95 -13.63
N ALA A 45 3.97 -4.48 -12.45
CA ALA A 45 4.86 -3.69 -11.60
C ALA A 45 5.42 -4.59 -10.50
N ALA A 46 6.72 -4.56 -10.24
CA ALA A 46 7.39 -5.42 -9.28
C ALA A 46 8.43 -4.66 -8.44
N ILE A 47 8.61 -5.08 -7.19
CA ILE A 47 9.64 -4.57 -6.28
C ILE A 47 10.47 -5.74 -5.76
N GLU A 48 11.78 -5.61 -5.86
CA GLU A 48 12.76 -6.61 -5.44
C GLU A 48 13.83 -5.95 -4.58
N MET A 49 14.09 -6.55 -3.41
CA MET A 49 15.20 -6.21 -2.55
C MET A 49 16.30 -7.26 -2.71
N ILE A 50 17.53 -6.82 -2.92
CA ILE A 50 18.70 -7.66 -3.14
C ILE A 50 19.70 -7.37 -2.02
N TYR A 51 20.20 -8.41 -1.36
CA TYR A 51 21.12 -8.32 -0.25
C TYR A 51 22.42 -9.05 -0.58
N ASP A 52 23.56 -8.39 -0.39
CA ASP A 52 24.89 -8.99 -0.55
C ASP A 52 25.16 -10.02 0.56
N ASP A 53 24.79 -9.68 1.80
CA ASP A 53 24.76 -10.58 2.96
C ASP A 53 23.31 -10.63 3.50
N PRO A 54 22.52 -11.66 3.13
CA PRO A 54 21.11 -11.71 3.50
C PRO A 54 20.93 -11.85 5.01
N PRO A 55 19.99 -11.09 5.61
CA PRO A 55 19.62 -11.28 7.01
C PRO A 55 19.17 -12.72 7.29
N GLU A 56 19.38 -13.18 8.53
CA GLU A 56 19.00 -14.55 8.93
C GLU A 56 17.54 -14.87 8.57
N GLY A 57 17.34 -15.96 7.83
CA GLY A 57 16.01 -16.40 7.39
C GLY A 57 15.43 -15.65 6.19
N LYS A 58 16.14 -14.68 5.60
CA LYS A 58 15.75 -14.03 4.33
C LYS A 58 16.57 -14.58 3.16
N PRO A 59 15.97 -14.70 1.96
CA PRO A 59 16.72 -15.02 0.75
C PRO A 59 17.63 -13.84 0.33
N PRO A 60 18.71 -14.10 -0.45
CA PRO A 60 19.52 -13.04 -1.07
C PRO A 60 18.71 -12.07 -1.94
N MET A 61 17.57 -12.54 -2.47
CA MET A 61 16.62 -11.73 -3.21
C MET A 61 15.22 -11.90 -2.63
N ASP A 62 14.66 -10.84 -2.06
CA ASP A 62 13.29 -10.77 -1.56
C ASP A 62 12.40 -10.13 -2.63
N HIS A 63 11.56 -10.94 -3.27
CA HIS A 63 10.51 -10.45 -4.16
C HIS A 63 9.36 -9.89 -3.32
N VAL A 64 9.47 -8.60 -3.01
CA VAL A 64 8.61 -7.89 -2.05
C VAL A 64 7.18 -7.80 -2.56
N PHE A 65 7.00 -7.38 -3.81
CA PHE A 65 5.69 -7.00 -4.31
C PHE A 65 5.55 -7.23 -5.81
N SER A 66 4.34 -7.64 -6.23
CA SER A 66 3.92 -7.62 -7.62
C SER A 66 2.50 -7.08 -7.76
N LEU A 67 2.26 -6.33 -8.83
CA LEU A 67 0.96 -5.80 -9.23
C LEU A 67 0.74 -6.13 -10.70
N HIS A 68 -0.35 -6.81 -11.00
CA HIS A 68 -0.72 -7.18 -12.35
C HIS A 68 -1.93 -6.35 -12.77
N ALA A 69 -1.81 -5.69 -13.91
CA ALA A 69 -2.90 -5.01 -14.59
C ALA A 69 -3.11 -5.61 -15.97
N ARG A 70 -4.36 -5.64 -16.44
CA ARG A 70 -4.71 -6.10 -17.79
C ARG A 70 -5.64 -5.11 -18.46
N TYR A 71 -5.69 -5.20 -19.78
CA TYR A 71 -6.65 -4.45 -20.55
C TYR A 71 -8.05 -5.07 -20.39
N VAL A 72 -9.06 -4.23 -20.15
CA VAL A 72 -10.47 -4.64 -20.12
C VAL A 72 -11.21 -4.06 -21.32
N ASN A 73 -12.29 -4.74 -21.76
CA ASN A 73 -13.04 -4.50 -23.01
C ASN A 73 -13.58 -3.08 -23.28
N ASN A 74 -13.31 -2.10 -22.42
CA ASN A 74 -13.70 -0.69 -22.56
C ASN A 74 -12.52 0.26 -22.76
N GLY A 75 -11.38 -0.25 -23.21
CA GLY A 75 -10.21 0.58 -23.46
C GLY A 75 -9.50 1.05 -22.19
N LYS A 76 -9.67 0.33 -21.09
CA LYS A 76 -9.15 0.72 -19.78
C LYS A 76 -8.26 -0.37 -19.21
N TRP A 77 -7.30 0.03 -18.42
CA TRP A 77 -6.52 -0.87 -17.59
C TRP A 77 -7.26 -1.13 -16.28
N ASP A 78 -7.35 -2.40 -15.88
CA ASP A 78 -7.78 -2.78 -14.54
C ASP A 78 -6.70 -3.59 -13.84
N ILE A 79 -6.58 -3.40 -12.54
CA ILE A 79 -5.69 -4.18 -11.68
C ILE A 79 -6.39 -5.50 -11.38
N VAL A 80 -5.74 -6.61 -11.70
CA VAL A 80 -6.32 -7.96 -11.58
C VAL A 80 -5.74 -8.76 -10.42
N ALA A 81 -4.52 -8.45 -9.98
CA ALA A 81 -3.90 -9.10 -8.83
C ALA A 81 -2.81 -8.22 -8.22
N ALA A 82 -2.60 -8.35 -6.91
CA ALA A 82 -1.41 -7.88 -6.24
C ALA A 82 -0.92 -8.95 -5.25
N HIS A 83 0.40 -9.08 -5.08
CA HIS A 83 1.00 -9.96 -4.10
C HIS A 83 2.05 -9.22 -3.28
N VAL A 84 2.15 -9.57 -1.99
CA VAL A 84 3.25 -9.19 -1.12
C VAL A 84 3.95 -10.46 -0.69
N ARG A 85 5.23 -10.61 -1.03
CA ARG A 85 6.06 -11.79 -0.71
C ARG A 85 5.35 -13.12 -1.03
N GLY A 86 4.78 -13.20 -2.23
CA GLY A 86 4.06 -14.36 -2.76
C GLY A 86 2.64 -14.58 -2.20
N LYS A 87 2.17 -13.76 -1.25
CA LYS A 87 0.79 -13.84 -0.72
C LYS A 87 -0.09 -12.82 -1.44
N SER A 88 -1.26 -13.25 -1.91
CA SER A 88 -2.23 -12.32 -2.50
C SER A 88 -2.58 -11.24 -1.48
N VAL A 89 -2.58 -10.00 -1.94
CA VAL A 89 -3.30 -8.94 -1.25
C VAL A 89 -4.78 -9.31 -1.32
N ASP A 90 -5.41 -9.44 -0.16
CA ASP A 90 -6.77 -9.98 -0.04
C ASP A 90 -7.79 -9.00 -0.64
N ASP A 91 -8.77 -9.50 -1.41
CA ASP A 91 -9.91 -8.71 -1.88
C ASP A 91 -10.75 -8.12 -0.73
N ASN A 92 -10.64 -8.68 0.48
CA ASN A 92 -11.24 -8.12 1.69
C ASN A 92 -10.55 -6.82 2.16
N LEU A 93 -9.36 -6.50 1.66
CA LEU A 93 -8.72 -5.21 1.91
C LEU A 93 -9.40 -4.13 1.08
N VAL A 94 -10.21 -3.31 1.76
CA VAL A 94 -10.90 -2.16 1.12
C VAL A 94 -9.89 -1.25 0.43
N GLY A 95 -10.13 -1.01 -0.87
CA GLY A 95 -9.30 -0.15 -1.71
C GLY A 95 -7.92 -0.74 -2.02
N TRP A 96 -7.75 -2.06 -1.99
CA TRP A 96 -6.45 -2.69 -2.20
C TRP A 96 -5.81 -2.30 -3.53
N LYS A 97 -6.61 -2.10 -4.60
CA LYS A 97 -6.13 -1.70 -5.92
C LYS A 97 -5.44 -0.33 -5.87
N GLU A 98 -6.12 0.67 -5.32
CA GLU A 98 -5.59 2.01 -5.16
C GLU A 98 -4.37 2.02 -4.24
N LYS A 99 -4.47 1.35 -3.10
CA LYS A 99 -3.38 1.27 -2.12
C LYS A 99 -2.16 0.54 -2.65
N SER A 100 -2.34 -0.46 -3.52
CA SER A 100 -1.26 -1.17 -4.19
C SER A 100 -0.50 -0.27 -5.16
N CYS A 101 -1.21 0.53 -5.95
CA CYS A 101 -0.60 1.58 -6.77
C CYS A 101 0.16 2.60 -5.90
N ASP A 102 -0.47 3.06 -4.82
CA ASP A 102 0.11 4.10 -3.96
C ASP A 102 1.36 3.59 -3.22
N PHE A 103 1.36 2.33 -2.78
CA PHE A 103 2.54 1.67 -2.20
C PHE A 103 3.69 1.57 -3.22
N PHE A 104 3.42 1.06 -4.43
CA PHE A 104 4.42 0.98 -5.48
C PHE A 104 4.98 2.36 -5.82
N PHE A 105 4.10 3.35 -5.98
CA PHE A 105 4.49 4.72 -6.28
C PHE A 105 5.34 5.33 -5.16
N ALA A 106 5.02 5.09 -3.90
CA ALA A 106 5.81 5.57 -2.77
C ALA A 106 7.24 5.02 -2.80
N VAL A 107 7.40 3.72 -3.06
CA VAL A 107 8.72 3.11 -3.27
C VAL A 107 9.46 3.80 -4.42
N VAL A 108 8.81 4.01 -5.57
CA VAL A 108 9.40 4.74 -6.70
C VAL A 108 9.83 6.17 -6.31
N GLN A 109 9.09 6.87 -5.45
CA GLN A 109 9.47 8.20 -4.99
C GLN A 109 10.72 8.20 -4.11
N GLU A 110 10.92 7.17 -3.29
CA GLU A 110 12.14 7.03 -2.49
C GLU A 110 13.34 6.68 -3.37
N LEU A 111 13.15 5.78 -4.34
CA LEU A 111 14.20 5.44 -5.31
C LEU A 111 14.62 6.64 -6.17
N LYS A 112 13.67 7.49 -6.58
CA LYS A 112 13.96 8.75 -7.29
C LYS A 112 14.76 9.77 -6.46
N GLN A 113 14.89 9.55 -5.15
CA GLN A 113 15.69 10.36 -4.24
C GLN A 113 17.00 9.64 -3.83
N ASP A 114 17.38 8.57 -4.54
CA ASP A 114 18.55 7.74 -4.24
C ASP A 114 18.52 7.14 -2.82
N LYS A 115 17.32 6.80 -2.31
CA LYS A 115 17.12 6.21 -0.99
C LYS A 115 16.68 4.76 -1.09
N ILE A 116 17.24 3.91 -0.23
CA ILE A 116 16.71 2.57 0.01
C ILE A 116 15.41 2.70 0.81
N PRO A 117 14.28 2.16 0.32
CA PRO A 117 13.00 2.31 0.96
C PRO A 117 12.84 1.44 2.21
N ASP A 118 12.13 1.96 3.22
CA ASP A 118 11.67 1.15 4.35
C ASP A 118 10.39 0.41 3.97
N ILE A 119 10.57 -0.76 3.35
CA ILE A 119 9.49 -1.56 2.79
C ILE A 119 8.41 -1.91 3.81
N ASP A 120 8.80 -2.30 5.02
CA ASP A 120 7.85 -2.77 6.02
C ASP A 120 7.02 -1.59 6.58
N ASP A 121 7.63 -0.42 6.79
CA ASP A 121 6.91 0.81 7.16
C ASP A 121 5.94 1.26 6.06
N LEU A 122 6.38 1.29 4.80
CA LEU A 122 5.52 1.66 3.67
C LEU A 122 4.34 0.70 3.49
N LEU A 123 4.56 -0.61 3.69
CA LEU A 123 3.47 -1.60 3.67
C LEU A 123 2.44 -1.33 4.76
N GLU A 124 2.88 -1.06 6.00
CA GLU A 124 1.97 -0.79 7.12
C GLU A 124 1.21 0.53 6.93
N ASN A 125 1.91 1.59 6.51
CA ASN A 125 1.38 2.95 6.45
C ASN A 125 0.59 3.27 5.17
N ILE A 126 0.75 2.47 4.11
CA ILE A 126 0.08 2.71 2.84
C ILE A 126 -0.84 1.53 2.49
N LEU A 127 -0.27 0.34 2.29
CA LEU A 127 -1.04 -0.80 1.79
C LEU A 127 -2.00 -1.36 2.85
N PHE A 128 -1.50 -1.65 4.04
CA PHE A 128 -2.28 -2.28 5.11
C PHE A 128 -2.90 -1.27 6.08
N LYS A 129 -2.74 0.03 5.82
CA LYS A 129 -3.32 1.09 6.65
C LYS A 129 -4.84 0.92 6.76
N LYS A 130 -5.30 0.71 7.98
CA LYS A 130 -6.73 0.66 8.29
C LYS A 130 -7.34 2.05 8.14
N VAL A 131 -8.44 2.16 7.40
CA VAL A 131 -9.22 3.40 7.33
C VAL A 131 -9.86 3.60 8.70
N ARG A 132 -9.43 4.62 9.45
CA ARG A 132 -10.09 5.02 10.70
C ARG A 132 -11.49 5.54 10.35
N GLY A 133 -12.49 4.66 10.39
CA GLY A 133 -13.88 5.05 10.14
C GLY A 133 -14.87 3.91 9.86
N SER A 134 -14.42 2.70 9.52
CA SER A 134 -15.32 1.57 9.26
C SER A 134 -15.58 0.65 10.47
N ASP A 135 -14.85 0.83 11.58
CA ASP A 135 -14.99 0.07 12.84
C ASP A 135 -15.42 0.93 14.04
N GLN A 136 -15.91 2.14 13.80
CA GLN A 136 -16.33 3.04 14.88
C GLN A 136 -17.64 3.76 14.56
N TYR A 137 -18.64 2.99 14.12
CA TYR A 137 -20.03 3.40 14.17
C TYR A 137 -20.81 2.49 15.12
N GLY A 138 -20.52 2.61 16.41
CA GLY A 138 -21.19 1.88 17.46
C GLY A 138 -20.59 2.20 18.84
N GLY A 139 -21.24 3.10 19.57
CA GLY A 139 -20.95 3.33 20.99
C GLY A 139 -20.46 4.74 21.31
N GLY A 140 -21.41 5.68 21.38
CA GLY A 140 -21.18 6.95 22.05
C GLY A 140 -20.89 6.77 23.55
N GLY A 141 -20.12 7.71 24.09
CA GLY A 141 -20.28 8.26 25.45
C GLY A 141 -20.14 7.29 26.62
N GLY A 142 -18.95 7.24 27.21
CA GLY A 142 -18.69 6.52 28.47
C GLY A 142 -17.65 7.15 29.38
N LYS A 143 -17.45 8.47 29.34
CA LYS A 143 -16.93 9.15 30.54
C LYS A 143 -18.10 9.14 31.54
N SER A 144 -18.06 8.23 32.51
CA SER A 144 -19.05 8.17 33.59
C SER A 144 -19.27 9.57 34.17
N PRO A 145 -20.47 10.16 34.08
CA PRO A 145 -20.73 11.42 34.76
C PRO A 145 -20.76 11.12 36.25
N LYS A 146 -19.89 11.75 37.04
CA LYS A 146 -19.99 11.73 38.51
C LYS A 146 -21.25 12.53 38.90
N ILE A 147 -22.39 11.84 39.00
CA ILE A 147 -23.64 12.43 39.48
C ILE A 147 -23.45 12.82 40.95
N LYS A 148 -23.55 14.11 41.27
CA LYS A 148 -23.59 14.61 42.65
C LYS A 148 -25.02 14.43 43.19
N THR A 149 -25.18 13.53 44.15
CA THR A 149 -26.46 13.09 44.74
C THR A 149 -27.30 14.24 45.34
N GLU A 150 -26.69 15.38 45.67
CA GLU A 150 -27.39 16.54 46.25
C GLU A 150 -28.35 17.27 45.28
N GLN A 151 -28.21 17.07 43.97
CA GLN A 151 -29.09 17.73 42.97
C GLN A 151 -30.39 16.97 42.67
N LEU A 152 -30.58 15.77 43.23
CA LEU A 152 -31.77 14.94 42.97
C LEU A 152 -32.90 15.11 44.00
N LEU A 153 -32.66 15.83 45.10
CA LEU A 153 -33.54 15.82 46.28
C LEU A 153 -34.45 17.05 46.46
N ASN A 154 -34.66 17.89 45.44
CA ASN A 154 -35.67 18.93 45.54
C ASN A 154 -36.43 19.24 44.25
N PRO A 155 -37.35 18.37 43.80
CA PRO A 155 -38.32 18.69 42.76
C PRO A 155 -39.55 19.36 43.38
N LYS A 156 -39.41 20.58 43.90
CA LYS A 156 -40.55 21.43 44.27
C LYS A 156 -40.26 22.88 43.91
N GLY A 157 -40.96 23.36 42.88
CA GLY A 157 -41.16 24.80 42.69
C GLY A 157 -41.30 25.25 41.25
N ARG A 158 -42.43 24.94 40.60
CA ARG A 158 -43.16 25.97 39.84
C ARG A 158 -44.53 25.49 39.37
N GLY A 159 -45.56 26.07 39.97
CA GLY A 159 -46.90 26.18 39.43
C GLY A 159 -47.48 27.50 39.95
N PHE A 160 -47.81 28.39 39.01
CA PHE A 160 -48.35 29.76 39.14
C PHE A 160 -47.37 30.83 39.62
#